data_AF-A0A3D3HH23-F1
#
_entry.id   AF-A0A3D3HH23-F1
#
_cell.length_a   1.000
_cell.length_b   1.000
_cell.length_c   1.000
_cell.angle_alpha   90.00
_cell.angle_beta   90.00
_cell.angle_gamma   90.00
#
_symmetry.space_group_name_H-M   'P 1'
#
loop_
_entity.id
_entity.type
_entity.pdbx_description
1 polymer ?
#
loop_
_entity_poly.entity_id
_entity_poly.type
_entity_poly.pdbx_seq_one_letter_code
_entity_poly.pdbx_strand_id
1 'polypeptide(L)'
;ARVVNYYAGHSKKEIIPLIFPVLFSSFSRVLIYHSLKDKSDQNVIAMLKTYPGYVRDFKAAAAIYNVGACMNIISLIRSYDLKAKGFGDSGSDAGDLLRELVFKIMH
;
A
#
# COMPACT_ATOMS: atom_id res chain seq x y z
N ALA A 1 -3.48 8.23 12.32
CA ALA A 1 -3.08 9.58 11.86
C ALA A 1 -1.68 10.05 12.32
N ARG A 2 -0.72 9.16 12.68
CA ARG A 2 0.65 9.56 13.11
C ARG A 2 1.66 9.69 11.96
N VAL A 3 1.51 8.89 10.91
CA VAL A 3 2.37 8.92 9.71
C VAL A 3 2.22 10.26 8.98
N VAL A 4 0.99 10.74 8.80
CA VAL A 4 0.68 11.96 8.04
C VAL A 4 1.33 13.23 8.65
N ASN A 5 1.38 13.34 9.98
CA ASN A 5 1.97 14.52 10.65
C ASN A 5 3.51 14.51 10.65
N TYR A 6 4.14 13.34 10.67
CA TYR A 6 5.60 13.24 10.64
C TYR A 6 6.19 13.70 9.29
N TYR A 7 5.43 13.54 8.21
CA TYR A 7 5.85 13.91 6.85
C TYR A 7 5.36 15.30 6.40
N ALA A 8 4.70 16.08 7.27
CA ALA A 8 4.22 17.41 6.91
C ALA A 8 5.34 18.46 6.73
N GLY A 9 6.55 18.21 7.25
CA GLY A 9 7.68 19.14 7.25
C GLY A 9 8.74 18.93 6.14
N HIS A 10 8.68 17.84 5.38
CA HIS A 10 9.56 17.61 4.23
C HIS A 10 8.78 17.93 2.95
N SER A 11 9.45 18.36 1.88
CA SER A 11 8.79 18.71 0.62
C SER A 11 7.86 17.57 0.19
N LYS A 12 6.55 17.83 0.14
CA LYS A 12 5.52 16.83 -0.12
C LYS A 12 5.74 16.04 -1.42
N LYS A 13 6.47 16.64 -2.37
CA LYS A 13 6.88 16.02 -3.64
C LYS A 13 7.92 14.89 -3.47
N GLU A 14 8.73 14.92 -2.42
CA GLU A 14 9.77 13.91 -2.15
C GLU A 14 9.20 12.69 -1.42
N ILE A 15 8.04 12.83 -0.77
CA ILE A 15 7.44 11.80 0.07
C ILE A 15 6.64 10.78 -0.76
N ILE A 16 5.98 11.20 -1.84
CA ILE A 16 5.21 10.28 -2.70
C ILE A 16 6.06 9.15 -3.27
N PRO A 17 7.23 9.41 -3.88
CA PRO A 17 8.11 8.37 -4.41
C PRO A 17 8.56 7.34 -3.35
N LEU A 18 8.49 7.69 -2.06
CA LEU A 18 8.80 6.79 -0.96
C LEU A 18 7.57 6.01 -0.49
N ILE A 19 6.42 6.66 -0.32
CA ILE A 19 5.23 6.04 0.28
C ILE A 19 4.48 5.13 -0.70
N PHE A 20 4.30 5.55 -1.95
CA PHE A 20 3.47 4.78 -2.89
C PHE A 20 4.05 3.39 -3.21
N PRO A 21 5.37 3.23 -3.43
CA PRO A 21 5.96 1.90 -3.61
C PRO A 21 5.80 1.01 -2.37
N VAL A 22 5.87 1.59 -1.16
CA VAL A 22 5.66 0.85 0.09
C VAL A 22 4.21 0.35 0.18
N LEU A 23 3.23 1.22 -0.06
CA LEU A 23 1.81 0.83 -0.09
C LEU A 23 1.54 -0.25 -1.14
N PHE A 24 2.05 -0.05 -2.36
CA PHE A 24 1.92 -1.01 -3.45
C PHE A 24 2.49 -2.39 -3.05
N SER A 25 3.70 -2.40 -2.47
CA SER A 25 4.36 -3.62 -2.00
C SER A 25 3.57 -4.31 -0.89
N SER A 26 3.05 -3.54 0.08
CA SER A 26 2.22 -4.08 1.16
C SER A 26 0.97 -4.80 0.65
N PHE A 27 0.18 -4.17 -0.23
CA PHE A 27 -1.02 -4.81 -0.77
C PHE A 27 -0.70 -5.94 -1.75
N SER A 28 0.41 -5.84 -2.50
CA SER A 28 0.89 -6.95 -3.34
C SER A 28 1.28 -8.17 -2.52
N ARG A 29 1.92 -8.00 -1.34
CA ARG A 29 2.27 -9.11 -0.45
C ARG A 29 1.03 -9.74 0.20
N VAL A 30 0.01 -8.95 0.53
CA VAL A 30 -1.29 -9.50 0.97
C VAL A 30 -1.97 -10.28 -0.16
N LEU A 31 -1.90 -9.79 -1.39
CA LEU A 31 -2.41 -10.51 -2.56
C LEU A 31 -1.67 -11.84 -2.81
N ILE A 32 -0.34 -11.85 -2.67
CA ILE A 32 0.46 -13.09 -2.73
C ILE A 32 0.06 -14.02 -1.59
N TYR A 33 -0.16 -13.53 -0.37
CA TYR A 33 -0.63 -14.35 0.74
C TYR A 33 -1.95 -15.06 0.42
N HIS A 34 -2.88 -14.39 -0.28
CA HIS A 34 -4.13 -15.01 -0.73
C HIS A 34 -3.91 -16.14 -1.72
N SER A 35 -2.89 -16.05 -2.58
CA SER A 35 -2.59 -17.08 -3.58
C SER A 35 -1.78 -18.27 -3.04
N LEU A 36 -1.27 -18.19 -1.80
CA LEU A 36 -0.56 -19.31 -1.18
C LEU A 36 -1.52 -20.47 -0.90
N LYS A 37 -1.16 -21.65 -1.42
CA LYS A 37 -1.85 -22.91 -1.10
C LYS A 37 -1.55 -23.36 0.32
N ASP A 38 -0.26 -23.38 0.68
CA ASP A 38 0.18 -23.62 2.05
C ASP A 38 0.35 -22.27 2.77
N LYS A 39 -0.42 -22.06 3.84
CA LYS A 39 -0.37 -20.85 4.67
C LYS A 39 0.30 -21.09 6.02
N SER A 40 1.10 -22.16 6.14
CA SER A 40 1.99 -22.38 7.27
C SER A 40 2.94 -21.19 7.45
N ASP A 41 3.26 -20.86 8.70
CA ASP A 41 4.10 -19.69 9.02
C ASP A 41 5.46 -19.76 8.29
N GLN A 42 6.05 -20.95 8.22
CA GLN A 42 7.31 -21.19 7.51
C GLN A 42 7.20 -20.88 6.01
N ASN A 43 6.14 -21.36 5.35
CA ASN A 43 5.94 -21.08 3.93
C ASN A 43 5.67 -19.60 3.67
N VAL A 44 4.90 -18.94 4.53
CA VAL A 44 4.62 -17.50 4.44
C VAL A 44 5.90 -16.67 4.59
N ILE A 45 6.75 -17.00 5.57
CA ILE A 45 8.07 -16.38 5.77
C ILE A 45 8.92 -16.46 4.51
N ALA A 46 9.02 -17.66 3.92
CA ALA A 46 9.82 -17.92 2.73
C ALA A 46 9.27 -17.16 1.51
N MET A 47 7.98 -17.30 1.23
CA MET A 47 7.34 -16.76 0.02
C MET A 47 7.22 -15.23 0.05
N LEU A 48 6.89 -14.65 1.20
CA LEU A 48 6.76 -13.21 1.35
C LEU A 48 8.06 -12.53 1.74
N LYS A 49 9.16 -13.29 1.92
CA LYS A 49 10.47 -12.81 2.40
C LYS A 49 10.29 -11.91 3.62
N THR A 50 9.58 -12.42 4.62
CA THR A 50 9.20 -11.66 5.83
C THR A 50 9.86 -12.21 7.08
N TYR A 51 9.82 -11.46 8.18
CA TYR A 51 10.22 -11.95 9.50
C TYR A 51 9.05 -12.68 10.19
N PRO A 52 9.28 -13.74 10.98
CA PRO A 52 8.22 -14.53 11.62
C PRO A 52 7.17 -13.72 12.39
N GLY A 53 7.58 -12.64 13.05
CA GLY A 53 6.68 -11.75 13.79
C GLY A 53 5.56 -11.14 12.95
N TYR A 54 5.76 -10.96 11.64
CA TYR A 54 4.82 -10.32 10.73
C TYR A 54 3.85 -11.29 10.03
N VAL A 55 3.98 -12.60 10.22
CA VAL A 55 3.06 -13.57 9.61
C VAL A 55 1.62 -13.32 10.06
N ARG A 56 1.44 -12.99 11.34
CA ARG A 56 0.13 -12.65 11.93
C ARG A 56 -0.50 -11.44 11.26
N ASP A 57 0.30 -10.46 10.85
CA ASP A 57 -0.18 -9.25 10.21
C ASP A 57 -0.70 -9.54 8.80
N PHE A 58 -0.06 -10.44 8.05
CA PHE A 58 -0.58 -10.88 6.75
C PHE A 58 -1.91 -11.62 6.89
N LYS A 59 -2.05 -12.47 7.92
CA LYS A 59 -3.30 -13.17 8.20
C LYS A 59 -4.43 -12.19 8.56
N ALA A 60 -4.15 -11.21 9.41
CA ALA A 60 -5.11 -10.18 9.79
C ALA A 60 -5.49 -9.28 8.60
N ALA A 61 -4.51 -8.82 7.82
CA ALA A 61 -4.75 -8.01 6.63
C ALA A 61 -5.57 -8.77 5.58
N ALA A 62 -5.28 -10.06 5.36
CA ALA A 62 -6.03 -10.89 4.42
C ALA A 62 -7.49 -11.14 4.84
N ALA A 63 -7.80 -11.07 6.14
CA ALA A 63 -9.17 -11.15 6.64
C ALA A 63 -9.97 -9.87 6.37
N ILE A 64 -9.31 -8.71 6.32
CA ILE A 64 -9.94 -7.40 6.08
C ILE A 64 -10.01 -7.10 4.58
N TYR A 65 -8.92 -7.36 3.86
CA TYR A 65 -8.78 -7.06 2.44
C TYR A 65 -8.77 -8.36 1.64
N ASN A 66 -9.89 -8.66 0.99
CA ASN A 66 -9.99 -9.79 0.06
C ASN A 66 -9.21 -9.51 -1.25
N VAL A 67 -9.10 -10.53 -2.12
CA VAL A 67 -8.38 -10.44 -3.40
C VAL A 67 -8.85 -9.26 -4.26
N GLY A 68 -10.17 -9.05 -4.37
CA GLY A 68 -10.76 -7.95 -5.13
C GLY A 68 -10.38 -6.58 -4.57
N ALA A 69 -10.47 -6.42 -3.25
CA ALA A 69 -10.06 -5.19 -2.56
C ALA A 69 -8.58 -4.90 -2.77
N CYS A 70 -7.69 -5.90 -2.63
CA CYS A 70 -6.26 -5.72 -2.89
C CYS A 70 -5.99 -5.28 -4.34
N MET A 71 -6.64 -5.90 -5.34
CA MET A 71 -6.47 -5.52 -6.75
C MET A 71 -6.95 -4.07 -7.01
N ASN A 72 -8.10 -3.68 -6.46
CA ASN A 72 -8.64 -2.33 -6.59
C ASN A 72 -7.69 -1.30 -5.97
N ILE A 73 -7.19 -1.56 -4.75
CA ILE A 73 -6.25 -0.68 -4.05
C ILE A 73 -4.94 -0.56 -4.84
N ILE A 74 -4.40 -1.66 -5.36
CA ILE A 74 -3.19 -1.66 -6.20
C ILE A 74 -3.41 -0.80 -7.46
N SER A 75 -4.56 -0.94 -8.13
CA SER A 75 -4.92 -0.13 -9.29
C SER A 75 -4.97 1.36 -8.93
N LEU A 76 -5.63 1.68 -7.81
CA LEU A 76 -5.75 3.04 -7.30
C LEU A 76 -4.37 3.65 -7.01
N ILE A 77 -3.49 2.94 -6.31
CA ILE A 77 -2.12 3.41 -6.01
C ILE A 77 -1.37 3.73 -7.31
N ARG A 78 -1.49 2.89 -8.35
CA ARG A 78 -0.83 3.13 -9.65
C ARG A 78 -1.38 4.38 -10.34
N SER A 79 -2.69 4.59 -10.32
CA SER A 79 -3.30 5.80 -10.89
C SER A 79 -2.81 7.06 -10.15
N TYR A 80 -2.70 7.02 -8.83
CA TYR A 80 -2.22 8.15 -8.04
C TYR A 80 -0.73 8.40 -8.24
N ASP A 81 0.08 7.35 -8.38
CA ASP A 81 1.51 7.46 -8.70
C ASP A 81 1.75 8.18 -10.02
N LEU A 82 0.94 7.88 -11.04
CA LEU A 82 0.98 8.60 -12.32
C LEU A 82 0.58 10.07 -12.17
N LYS A 83 -0.49 10.36 -11.42
CA LYS A 83 -0.93 11.74 -11.14
C LYS A 83 0.16 12.55 -10.42
N ALA A 84 0.80 11.95 -9.41
CA ALA A 84 1.89 12.59 -8.67
C ALA A 84 3.13 12.88 -9.54
N LYS A 85 3.32 12.11 -10.61
CA LYS A 85 4.36 12.33 -11.64
C LYS A 85 3.94 13.35 -12.71
N GLY A 86 2.76 13.95 -12.60
CA GLY A 86 2.24 14.96 -13.52
C GLY A 86 1.51 14.38 -14.73
N PHE A 87 1.19 13.09 -14.75
CA PHE A 87 0.42 12.48 -15.84
C PHE A 87 -1.08 12.60 -15.57
N GLY A 88 -1.79 13.31 -16.44
CA GLY A 88 -3.26 13.41 -16.41
C GLY A 88 -3.84 14.28 -15.29
N ASP A 89 -3.00 15.07 -14.61
CA ASP A 89 -3.41 16.00 -13.56
C ASP A 89 -2.58 17.29 -13.63
N SER A 90 -3.26 18.43 -13.70
CA SER A 90 -2.67 19.75 -13.91
C SER A 90 -2.70 20.58 -12.62
N GLY A 91 -2.03 20.10 -11.58
CA GLY A 91 -1.65 20.95 -10.44
C GLY A 91 -2.08 20.52 -9.04
N SER A 92 -2.50 19.27 -8.81
CA SER A 92 -2.77 18.83 -7.43
C SER A 92 -1.51 18.79 -6.57
N ASP A 93 -1.62 19.24 -5.32
CA ASP A 93 -0.56 19.12 -4.32
C ASP A 93 -0.37 17.64 -3.94
N ALA A 94 0.89 17.21 -3.86
CA ALA A 94 1.26 15.84 -3.52
C ALA A 94 0.66 15.37 -2.18
N GLY A 95 0.52 16.26 -1.19
CA GLY A 95 -0.10 15.90 0.09
C GLY A 95 -1.59 15.60 -0.04
N ASP A 96 -2.28 16.30 -0.93
CA ASP A 96 -3.72 16.11 -1.16
C ASP A 96 -3.98 14.80 -1.90
N LEU A 97 -3.14 14.45 -2.89
CA LEU A 97 -3.18 13.15 -3.56
C LEU A 97 -3.01 11.99 -2.57
N LEU A 98 -2.04 12.08 -1.65
CA LEU A 98 -1.84 11.04 -0.64
C LEU A 98 -3.04 10.96 0.33
N ARG A 99 -3.58 12.10 0.76
CA ARG A 99 -4.74 12.13 1.65
C ARG A 99 -5.98 11.51 1.00
N GLU A 100 -6.25 11.86 -0.26
CA GLU A 100 -7.37 11.32 -1.02
C GLU A 100 -7.19 9.81 -1.27
N LEU A 101 -5.98 9.35 -1.61
CA LEU A 101 -5.66 7.94 -1.77
C LEU A 101 -5.96 7.15 -0.49
N VAL A 102 -5.45 7.61 0.66
CA VAL A 102 -5.68 6.94 1.95
C VAL A 102 -7.17 6.89 2.30
N PHE A 103 -7.91 7.98 2.05
CA PHE A 103 -9.35 8.02 2.27
C PHE A 103 -10.09 6.95 1.45
N LYS A 104 -9.77 6.83 0.15
CA LYS A 104 -10.34 5.83 -0.77
C LYS A 104 -9.92 4.39 -0.52
N ILE A 105 -8.82 4.17 0.22
CA ILE A 105 -8.43 2.82 0.66
C ILE A 105 -9.27 2.39 1.87
N MET A 106 -9.70 3.35 2.70
CA MET A 106 -10.42 3.10 3.95
C MET A 106 -11.95 3.06 3.80
N HIS A 107 -12.50 3.62 2.71
CA HIS A 107 -13.93 3.74 2.42
C HIS A 107 -14.23 3.22 1.02
#